data_AF-A0A7W9KCW5-F1
#
_entry.id   AF-A0A7W9KCW5-F1
#
_cell.length_a   1.000
_cell.length_b   1.000
_cell.length_c   1.000
_cell.angle_alpha   90.00
_cell.angle_beta   90.00
_cell.angle_gamma   90.00
#
_symmetry.space_group_name_H-M   'P 1'
#
loop_
_entity.id
_entity.type
_entity.pdbx_description
1 polymer ?
#
loop_
_entity_poly.entity_id
_entity_poly.type
_entity_poly.pdbx_seq_one_letter_code
_entity_poly.pdbx_strand_id
1 'polypeptide(L)'
;MLTPDDVMAGSRPRGRRVVVYDDDHYYIGAVLAELWACEGFAVELVTPAASVSEWTANTMELPKIRRRVLEAGVTVHTDRAAVSVTADSLRTSCVFTGLQCDHAADAVVLVTARLPIDDLCQELLARQADWETLMSVRVIGDAFAPGTIAAAVWAGREYAETLDAVAEPFRREITSPARDDRSPRAASS
;
A
#
# COMPACT_ATOMS: atom_id res chain seq x y z
N MET A 1 -13.09 1.29 -16.46
CA MET A 1 -12.04 1.30 -15.43
C MET A 1 -12.49 0.42 -14.29
N LEU A 2 -11.55 -0.22 -13.61
CA LEU A 2 -11.80 -1.05 -12.41
C LEU A 2 -10.74 -0.72 -11.35
N THR A 3 -11.06 -1.02 -10.10
CA THR A 3 -10.18 -0.98 -8.94
C THR A 3 -9.97 -2.40 -8.39
N PRO A 4 -8.97 -2.66 -7.53
CA PRO A 4 -8.86 -3.92 -6.81
C PRO A 4 -10.16 -4.33 -6.10
N ASP A 5 -10.87 -3.38 -5.50
CA ASP A 5 -12.12 -3.64 -4.79
C ASP A 5 -13.22 -4.13 -5.74
N ASP A 6 -13.36 -3.51 -6.92
CA ASP A 6 -14.32 -3.97 -7.93
C ASP A 6 -14.06 -5.43 -8.33
N VAL A 7 -12.78 -5.80 -8.47
CA VAL A 7 -12.36 -7.16 -8.86
C VAL A 7 -12.61 -8.16 -7.74
N MET A 8 -12.30 -7.79 -6.50
CA MET A 8 -12.61 -8.60 -5.31
C MET A 8 -14.11 -8.77 -5.10
N ALA A 9 -14.92 -7.77 -5.47
CA ALA A 9 -16.37 -7.83 -5.49
C ALA A 9 -16.95 -8.66 -6.66
N GLY A 10 -16.08 -9.23 -7.51
CA GLY A 10 -16.47 -10.14 -8.59
C GLY A 10 -16.64 -9.47 -9.95
N SER A 11 -16.38 -8.17 -10.08
CA SER A 11 -16.37 -7.51 -11.39
C SER A 11 -15.27 -8.08 -12.26
N ARG A 12 -15.52 -8.10 -13.58
CA ARG A 12 -14.55 -8.55 -14.58
C ARG A 12 -14.47 -7.56 -15.74
N PRO A 13 -13.31 -7.46 -16.41
CA PRO A 13 -13.17 -6.70 -17.65
C PRO A 13 -14.22 -7.12 -18.70
N ARG A 14 -14.78 -6.14 -19.42
CA ARG A 14 -15.77 -6.41 -20.48
C ARG A 14 -15.14 -7.02 -21.74
N GLY A 15 -13.86 -6.74 -22.00
CA GLY A 15 -13.11 -7.26 -23.14
C GLY A 15 -11.87 -8.06 -22.71
N ARG A 16 -11.07 -8.48 -23.68
CA ARG A 16 -9.96 -9.42 -23.45
C ARG A 16 -8.61 -8.73 -23.20
N ARG A 17 -8.44 -7.46 -23.59
CA ARG A 17 -7.21 -6.69 -23.36
C ARG A 17 -7.32 -5.92 -22.07
N VAL A 18 -6.41 -6.15 -21.14
CA VAL A 18 -6.44 -5.53 -19.82
C VAL A 18 -5.09 -4.90 -19.54
N VAL A 19 -5.11 -3.65 -19.11
CA VAL A 19 -3.91 -2.98 -18.57
C VAL A 19 -4.05 -2.86 -17.06
N VAL A 20 -3.11 -3.43 -16.32
CA VAL A 20 -2.93 -3.21 -14.88
C VAL A 20 -1.91 -2.10 -14.71
N TYR A 21 -2.33 -0.97 -14.15
CA TYR A 21 -1.41 0.10 -13.75
C TYR A 21 -1.08 -0.07 -12.26
N ASP A 22 0.17 -0.37 -11.94
CA ASP A 22 0.67 -0.63 -10.60
C ASP A 22 1.56 0.51 -10.09
N ASP A 23 0.98 1.34 -9.23
CA ASP A 23 1.59 2.41 -8.44
C ASP A 23 1.53 2.12 -6.92
N ASP A 24 1.13 0.90 -6.54
CA ASP A 24 1.21 0.38 -5.16
C ASP A 24 2.59 -0.22 -4.88
N HIS A 25 3.21 -0.80 -5.92
CA HIS A 25 4.55 -1.39 -5.91
C HIS A 25 4.75 -2.59 -4.98
N TYR A 26 3.70 -3.05 -4.30
CA TYR A 26 3.79 -4.24 -3.46
C TYR A 26 3.30 -5.46 -4.23
N TYR A 27 2.30 -6.20 -3.73
CA TYR A 27 1.94 -7.49 -4.30
C TYR A 27 0.72 -7.45 -5.22
N ILE A 28 -0.20 -6.50 -5.01
CA ILE A 28 -1.56 -6.64 -5.55
C ILE A 28 -1.61 -6.43 -7.08
N GLY A 29 -0.75 -5.56 -7.64
CA GLY A 29 -0.62 -5.38 -9.08
C GLY A 29 -0.23 -6.67 -9.81
N ALA A 30 0.82 -7.35 -9.34
CA ALA A 30 1.25 -8.63 -9.88
C ALA A 30 0.21 -9.75 -9.69
N VAL A 31 -0.44 -9.80 -8.52
CA VAL A 31 -1.50 -10.79 -8.23
C VAL A 31 -2.66 -10.67 -9.22
N LEU A 32 -3.15 -9.44 -9.45
CA LEU A 32 -4.26 -9.21 -10.38
C LEU A 32 -3.86 -9.48 -11.84
N ALA A 33 -2.67 -9.04 -12.25
CA ALA A 33 -2.18 -9.27 -13.60
C ALA A 33 -2.06 -10.77 -13.91
N GLU A 34 -1.51 -11.54 -12.97
CA GLU A 34 -1.38 -12.97 -13.14
C GLU A 34 -2.72 -13.71 -13.09
N LEU A 35 -3.62 -13.33 -12.17
CA LEU A 35 -4.98 -13.88 -12.11
C LEU A 35 -5.66 -13.81 -13.48
N TRP A 36 -5.62 -12.65 -14.14
CA TRP A 36 -6.26 -12.49 -15.43
C TRP A 36 -5.52 -13.14 -16.59
N ALA A 37 -4.19 -13.18 -16.55
CA ALA A 37 -3.44 -13.96 -17.52
C ALA A 37 -3.85 -15.45 -17.46
N CYS A 38 -4.00 -16.01 -16.25
CA CYS A 38 -4.51 -17.36 -16.03
C CYS A 38 -5.99 -17.54 -16.44
N GLU A 39 -6.82 -16.50 -16.36
CA GLU A 39 -8.20 -16.50 -16.88
C GLU A 39 -8.27 -16.28 -18.42
N GLY A 40 -7.13 -16.15 -19.10
CA GLY A 40 -7.02 -16.04 -20.56
C GLY A 40 -7.25 -14.63 -21.11
N PHE A 41 -7.01 -13.59 -20.32
CA PHE A 41 -6.93 -12.21 -20.80
C PHE A 41 -5.54 -11.91 -21.38
N ALA A 42 -5.48 -10.99 -22.34
CA ALA A 42 -4.22 -10.39 -22.80
C ALA A 42 -3.86 -9.24 -21.84
N VAL A 43 -2.88 -9.46 -20.99
CA VAL A 43 -2.56 -8.55 -19.88
C VAL A 43 -1.25 -7.81 -20.14
N GLU A 44 -1.30 -6.49 -20.04
CA GLU A 44 -0.14 -5.63 -19.85
C GLU A 44 -0.11 -5.12 -18.40
N LEU A 45 1.05 -5.20 -17.74
CA LEU A 45 1.30 -4.59 -16.43
C LEU A 45 2.25 -3.41 -16.63
N VAL A 46 1.81 -2.22 -16.26
CA VAL A 46 2.56 -0.96 -16.39
C VAL A 46 2.84 -0.39 -15.00
N THR A 47 4.07 0.01 -14.72
CA THR A 47 4.47 0.60 -13.43
C THR A 47 5.54 1.66 -13.61
N PRO A 48 5.56 2.74 -12.79
CA PRO A 48 6.66 3.70 -12.81
C PRO A 48 7.92 3.17 -12.14
N ALA A 49 7.84 2.11 -11.33
CA ALA A 49 9.02 1.49 -10.71
C ALA A 49 9.90 0.77 -11.74
N ALA A 50 11.18 0.56 -11.40
CA ALA A 50 12.14 -0.17 -12.23
C ALA A 50 11.87 -1.69 -12.28
N SER A 51 10.94 -2.17 -11.45
CA SER A 51 10.49 -3.55 -11.41
C SER A 51 9.03 -3.65 -10.97
N VAL A 52 8.33 -4.64 -11.51
CA VAL A 52 7.05 -5.09 -10.95
C VAL A 52 7.25 -5.48 -9.49
N SER A 53 6.32 -5.06 -8.64
CA SER A 53 6.32 -5.42 -7.22
C SER A 53 7.62 -5.04 -6.50
N GLU A 54 8.21 -3.88 -6.78
CA GLU A 54 9.53 -3.46 -6.28
C GLU A 54 9.71 -3.64 -4.76
N TRP A 55 8.67 -3.36 -3.96
CA TRP A 55 8.76 -3.49 -2.50
C TRP A 55 9.03 -4.94 -2.04
N THR A 56 8.70 -5.93 -2.87
CA THR A 56 8.92 -7.35 -2.59
C THR A 56 10.40 -7.77 -2.63
N ALA A 57 11.32 -6.85 -2.95
CA ALA A 57 12.73 -7.01 -2.65
C ALA A 57 12.95 -7.20 -1.14
N ASN A 58 12.17 -6.49 -0.31
CA ASN A 58 12.24 -6.55 1.15
C ASN A 58 11.67 -7.86 1.73
N THR A 59 10.90 -8.61 0.94
CA THR A 59 10.31 -9.90 1.33
C THR A 59 11.00 -11.09 0.66
N MET A 60 12.04 -10.84 -0.16
CA MET A 60 12.77 -11.84 -0.95
C MET A 60 11.90 -12.57 -2.00
N GLU A 61 10.79 -11.96 -2.43
CA GLU A 61 9.86 -12.55 -3.39
C GLU A 61 10.04 -12.02 -4.82
N LEU A 62 10.67 -10.85 -4.97
CA LEU A 62 10.86 -10.15 -6.25
C LEU A 62 11.26 -11.06 -7.44
N PRO A 63 12.34 -11.87 -7.37
CA PRO A 63 12.73 -12.71 -8.50
C PRO A 63 11.71 -13.81 -8.83
N LYS A 64 10.95 -14.29 -7.83
CA LYS A 64 9.91 -15.31 -8.03
C LYS A 64 8.66 -14.70 -8.66
N ILE A 65 8.23 -13.53 -8.18
CA ILE A 65 7.08 -12.80 -8.71
C ILE A 65 7.33 -12.42 -10.17
N ARG A 66 8.48 -11.82 -10.48
CA ARG A 66 8.83 -11.46 -11.86
C ARG A 66 8.81 -12.66 -12.79
N ARG A 67 9.36 -13.80 -12.35
CA ARG A 67 9.31 -15.05 -13.12
C ARG A 67 7.87 -15.47 -13.38
N ARG A 68 7.04 -15.54 -12.33
CA ARG A 68 5.64 -16.00 -12.44
C ARG A 68 4.81 -15.13 -13.37
N VAL A 69 4.95 -13.80 -13.27
CA VAL A 69 4.28 -12.83 -14.14
C VAL A 69 4.69 -13.03 -15.61
N LEU A 70 5.99 -13.19 -15.90
CA LEU A 70 6.47 -13.42 -17.27
C LEU A 70 6.06 -14.79 -17.82
N GLU A 71 6.14 -15.85 -17.01
CA GLU A 71 5.72 -17.20 -17.38
C GLU A 71 4.21 -17.31 -17.61
N ALA A 72 3.41 -16.47 -16.94
CA ALA A 72 1.98 -16.33 -17.20
C ALA A 72 1.64 -15.60 -18.51
N GLY A 73 2.64 -15.03 -19.20
CA GLY A 73 2.45 -14.30 -20.46
C GLY A 73 2.03 -12.85 -20.30
N VAL A 74 2.19 -12.26 -19.11
CA VAL A 74 1.97 -10.82 -18.89
C VAL A 74 3.09 -10.02 -19.55
N THR A 75 2.71 -9.01 -20.35
CA THR A 75 3.67 -8.04 -20.91
C THR A 75 3.94 -6.96 -19.87
N VAL A 76 5.21 -6.69 -19.57
CA VAL A 76 5.61 -5.77 -18.50
C VAL A 76 6.23 -4.50 -19.07
N HIS A 77 5.76 -3.34 -18.59
CA HIS A 77 6.31 -2.03 -18.90
C HIS A 77 6.71 -1.33 -17.59
N THR A 78 8.01 -1.28 -17.31
CA THR A 78 8.58 -0.54 -16.17
C THR A 78 8.91 0.90 -16.56
N ASP A 79 9.18 1.74 -15.57
CA ASP A 79 9.64 3.11 -15.76
C ASP A 79 8.63 3.99 -16.52
N ARG A 80 7.33 3.68 -16.39
CA ARG A 80 6.23 4.43 -17.02
C ARG A 80 5.12 4.78 -16.03
N ALA A 81 4.87 6.08 -15.88
CA ALA A 81 3.76 6.59 -15.07
C ALA A 81 2.50 6.80 -15.93
N ALA A 82 1.32 6.55 -15.37
CA ALA A 82 0.05 6.85 -16.00
C ALA A 82 -0.15 8.36 -16.16
N VAL A 83 -0.66 8.78 -17.33
CA VAL A 83 -0.96 10.19 -17.63
C VAL A 83 -2.46 10.41 -17.77
N SER A 84 -3.15 9.53 -18.52
CA SER A 84 -4.60 9.60 -18.70
C SER A 84 -5.16 8.25 -19.11
N VAL A 85 -6.42 8.01 -18.75
CA VAL A 85 -7.18 6.84 -19.21
C VAL A 85 -8.26 7.31 -20.16
N THR A 86 -8.37 6.67 -21.33
CA THR A 86 -9.45 6.90 -22.30
C THR A 86 -10.46 5.74 -22.27
N ALA A 87 -11.42 5.74 -23.20
CA ALA A 87 -12.37 4.64 -23.35
C ALA A 87 -11.72 3.32 -23.80
N ASP A 88 -10.55 3.39 -24.43
CA ASP A 88 -9.91 2.30 -25.17
C ASP A 88 -8.40 2.17 -24.93
N SER A 89 -7.79 3.01 -24.08
CA SER A 89 -6.36 2.96 -23.79
C SER A 89 -5.96 3.56 -22.43
N LEU A 90 -4.76 3.18 -21.99
CA LEU A 90 -3.99 3.90 -20.97
C LEU A 90 -2.85 4.64 -21.67
N ARG A 91 -2.77 5.96 -21.48
CA ARG A 91 -1.59 6.74 -21.86
C ARG A 91 -0.60 6.77 -20.72
N THR A 92 0.67 6.49 -21.02
CA THR A 92 1.76 6.58 -20.04
C THR A 92 2.93 7.42 -20.55
N SER A 93 3.72 7.97 -19.63
CA SER A 93 4.96 8.68 -19.91
C SER A 93 6.14 7.98 -19.25
N CYS A 94 7.26 7.87 -19.97
CA CYS A 94 8.52 7.44 -19.37
C CYS A 94 8.91 8.38 -18.23
N VAL A 95 9.19 7.85 -17.04
CA VAL A 95 9.50 8.65 -15.83
C VAL A 95 10.80 9.44 -15.95
N PHE A 96 11.67 9.09 -16.90
CA PHE A 96 12.94 9.78 -17.13
C PHE A 96 12.89 10.83 -18.24
N THR A 97 12.12 10.58 -19.30
CA THR A 97 12.17 11.40 -20.54
C THR A 97 10.86 12.12 -20.84
N GLY A 98 9.77 11.76 -20.17
CA GLY A 98 8.43 12.25 -20.49
C GLY A 98 7.85 11.69 -21.80
N LEU A 99 8.60 10.85 -22.55
CA LEU A 99 8.11 10.27 -23.80
C LEU A 99 6.85 9.44 -23.57
N GLN A 100 5.77 9.82 -24.26
CA GLN A 100 4.46 9.22 -24.11
C GLN A 100 4.25 8.02 -25.04
N CYS A 101 3.48 7.04 -24.59
CA CYS A 101 2.95 5.97 -25.42
C CYS A 101 1.54 5.59 -24.94
N ASP A 102 0.77 4.99 -25.84
CA ASP A 102 -0.57 4.50 -25.56
C ASP A 102 -0.57 2.97 -25.49
N HIS A 103 -1.26 2.42 -24.49
CA HIS A 103 -1.48 1.00 -24.27
C HIS A 103 -2.95 0.69 -24.55
N ALA A 104 -3.25 -0.02 -25.63
CA ALA A 104 -4.63 -0.32 -26.00
C ALA A 104 -5.28 -1.32 -25.02
N ALA A 105 -6.44 -0.99 -24.48
CA ALA A 105 -7.08 -1.76 -23.42
C ALA A 105 -8.61 -1.73 -23.54
N ASP A 106 -9.25 -2.87 -23.32
CA ASP A 106 -10.71 -2.94 -23.14
C ASP A 106 -11.10 -2.66 -21.67
N ALA A 107 -10.13 -2.80 -20.74
CA ALA A 107 -10.25 -2.35 -19.36
C ALA A 107 -8.88 -1.92 -18.81
N VAL A 108 -8.88 -0.85 -18.01
CA VAL A 108 -7.74 -0.42 -17.20
C VAL A 108 -8.08 -0.64 -15.74
N VAL A 109 -7.15 -1.25 -15.01
CA VAL A 109 -7.27 -1.53 -13.58
C VAL A 109 -6.23 -0.71 -12.85
N LEU A 110 -6.71 0.21 -12.02
CA LEU A 110 -5.86 1.13 -11.29
C LEU A 110 -5.52 0.55 -9.92
N VAL A 111 -4.28 0.12 -9.78
CA VAL A 111 -3.69 -0.33 -8.53
C VAL A 111 -2.77 0.78 -8.05
N THR A 112 -3.28 1.71 -7.24
CA THR A 112 -2.50 2.90 -6.83
C THR A 112 -2.42 3.02 -5.33
N ALA A 113 -3.45 3.56 -4.70
CA ALA A 113 -3.53 3.73 -3.26
C ALA A 113 -4.97 3.49 -2.79
N ARG A 114 -5.13 3.43 -1.47
CA ARG A 114 -6.44 3.34 -0.81
C ARG A 114 -6.71 4.63 -0.06
N LEU A 115 -7.98 5.01 0.00
CA LEU A 115 -8.45 6.05 0.91
C LEU A 115 -9.01 5.39 2.17
N PRO A 116 -8.80 5.99 3.36
CA PRO A 116 -9.46 5.53 4.57
C PRO A 116 -10.99 5.64 4.42
N ILE A 117 -11.71 4.70 5.04
CA ILE A 117 -13.16 4.75 5.19
C ILE A 117 -13.45 4.95 6.67
N ASP A 118 -13.68 6.20 7.08
CA ASP A 118 -13.85 6.60 8.48
C ASP A 118 -15.15 7.40 8.73
N ASP A 119 -16.08 7.44 7.77
CA ASP A 119 -17.34 8.19 7.83
C ASP A 119 -18.10 7.96 9.16
N LEU A 120 -18.24 6.70 9.58
CA LEU A 120 -18.90 6.35 10.84
C LEU A 120 -18.22 7.01 12.06
N CYS A 121 -16.89 7.08 12.08
CA CYS A 121 -16.17 7.74 13.16
C CYS A 121 -16.42 9.25 13.15
N GLN A 122 -16.34 9.87 11.97
CA GLN A 122 -16.61 11.30 11.82
C GLN A 122 -18.05 11.64 12.28
N GLU A 123 -19.03 10.84 11.90
CA GLU A 123 -20.43 10.98 12.34
C GLU A 123 -20.60 10.82 13.85
N LEU A 124 -19.89 9.87 14.47
CA LEU A 124 -19.90 9.69 15.92
C LEU A 124 -19.29 10.89 16.64
N LEU A 125 -18.13 11.37 16.19
CA LEU A 125 -17.43 12.53 16.76
C LEU A 125 -18.23 13.83 16.60
N ALA A 126 -18.94 14.01 15.48
CA ALA A 126 -19.82 15.16 15.28
C ALA A 126 -20.96 15.23 16.31
N ARG A 127 -21.32 14.10 16.92
CA ARG A 127 -22.37 13.97 17.94
C ARG A 127 -21.81 13.83 19.36
N GLN A 128 -20.55 14.22 19.58
CA GLN A 128 -19.89 14.04 20.87
C GLN A 128 -20.64 14.68 22.06
N ALA A 129 -21.32 15.81 21.83
CA ALA A 129 -22.12 16.47 22.87
C ALA A 129 -23.33 15.64 23.34
N ASP A 130 -23.81 14.70 22.53
CA ASP A 130 -24.96 13.84 22.81
C ASP A 130 -24.56 12.53 23.52
N TRP A 131 -23.27 12.31 23.78
CA TRP A 131 -22.79 11.06 24.37
C TRP A 131 -23.11 11.01 25.87
N GLU A 132 -23.94 10.04 26.29
CA GLU A 132 -24.24 9.81 27.71
C GLU A 132 -23.23 8.84 28.36
N THR A 133 -22.93 7.72 27.70
CA THR A 133 -22.08 6.64 28.24
C THR A 133 -20.83 6.35 27.42
N LEU A 134 -20.75 6.90 26.19
CA LEU A 134 -19.61 6.71 25.30
C LEU A 134 -18.47 7.64 25.72
N MET A 135 -17.33 7.06 26.12
CA MET A 135 -16.20 7.83 26.68
C MET A 135 -15.23 8.33 25.61
N SER A 136 -14.95 7.52 24.59
CA SER A 136 -14.05 7.88 23.49
C SER A 136 -14.35 7.05 22.24
N VAL A 137 -13.94 7.57 21.09
CA VAL A 137 -13.97 6.89 19.79
C VAL A 137 -12.57 7.04 19.17
N ARG A 138 -12.00 5.95 18.67
CA ARG A 138 -10.69 5.95 17.98
C ARG A 138 -10.77 5.07 16.74
N VAL A 139 -10.27 5.59 15.63
CA VAL A 139 -10.09 4.83 14.38
C VAL A 139 -8.77 4.07 14.44
N ILE A 140 -8.75 2.84 13.93
CA ILE A 140 -7.56 1.99 13.86
C ILE A 140 -7.46 1.30 12.49
N GLY A 141 -6.27 0.81 12.16
CA GLY A 141 -6.02 0.05 10.93
C GLY A 141 -6.20 0.90 9.66
N ASP A 142 -6.65 0.25 8.58
CA ASP A 142 -6.76 0.91 7.28
C ASP A 142 -7.79 2.04 7.24
N ALA A 143 -8.79 2.01 8.13
CA ALA A 143 -9.72 3.13 8.30
C ALA A 143 -9.04 4.38 8.85
N PHE A 144 -7.92 4.25 9.56
CA PHE A 144 -7.12 5.39 10.03
C PHE A 144 -6.06 5.79 9.00
N ALA A 145 -5.28 4.82 8.55
CA ALA A 145 -4.25 5.00 7.54
C ALA A 145 -4.00 3.66 6.82
N PRO A 146 -4.39 3.53 5.54
CA PRO A 146 -4.18 2.30 4.80
C PRO A 146 -2.71 1.87 4.78
N GLY A 147 -2.46 0.61 5.12
CA GLY A 147 -1.12 0.06 5.23
C GLY A 147 -1.06 -1.44 4.97
N THR A 148 0.00 -2.07 5.46
CA THR A 148 0.09 -3.54 5.39
C THR A 148 -0.87 -4.19 6.39
N ILE A 149 -1.21 -5.46 6.14
CA ILE A 149 -1.98 -6.27 7.11
C ILE A 149 -1.30 -6.26 8.49
N ALA A 150 0.04 -6.29 8.53
CA ALA A 150 0.79 -6.21 9.79
C ALA A 150 0.55 -4.89 10.54
N ALA A 151 0.47 -3.75 9.84
CA ALA A 151 0.17 -2.46 10.44
C ALA A 151 -1.26 -2.42 11.02
N ALA A 152 -2.23 -3.01 10.34
CA ALA A 152 -3.61 -3.11 10.84
C ALA A 152 -3.70 -3.99 12.11
N VAL A 153 -3.02 -5.14 12.11
CA VAL A 153 -2.93 -6.02 13.29
C VAL A 153 -2.26 -5.30 14.46
N TRP A 154 -1.16 -4.58 14.20
CA TRP A 154 -0.47 -3.79 15.21
C TRP A 154 -1.37 -2.71 15.80
N ALA A 155 -2.08 -1.93 14.96
CA ALA A 155 -2.96 -0.85 15.41
C ALA A 155 -4.10 -1.37 16.32
N GLY A 156 -4.67 -2.53 16.01
CA GLY A 156 -5.68 -3.16 16.87
C GLY A 156 -5.11 -3.58 18.23
N ARG A 157 -3.89 -4.12 18.24
CA ARG A 157 -3.20 -4.50 19.47
C ARG A 157 -2.82 -3.27 20.32
N GLU A 158 -2.22 -2.27 19.69
CA GLU A 158 -1.83 -1.01 20.32
C GLU A 158 -3.03 -0.36 21.00
N TYR A 159 -4.18 -0.27 20.32
CA TYR A 159 -5.40 0.26 20.92
C TYR A 159 -5.82 -0.51 22.17
N ALA A 160 -5.85 -1.84 22.11
CA ALA A 160 -6.26 -2.67 23.25
C ALA A 160 -5.33 -2.53 24.47
N GLU A 161 -4.01 -2.42 24.25
CA GLU A 161 -3.03 -2.29 25.33
C GLU A 161 -2.93 -0.87 25.89
N THR A 162 -3.31 0.14 25.10
CA THR A 162 -3.26 1.56 25.49
C THR A 162 -4.59 2.10 26.00
N LEU A 163 -5.67 1.32 25.91
CA LEU A 163 -6.95 1.70 26.49
C LEU A 163 -6.78 1.93 28.00
N ASP A 164 -7.16 3.12 28.47
CA ASP A 164 -6.98 3.60 29.86
C ASP A 164 -5.52 3.76 30.34
N ALA A 165 -4.53 3.61 29.45
CA ALA A 165 -3.12 3.78 29.81
C ALA A 165 -2.68 5.25 29.80
N VAL A 166 -1.77 5.60 30.71
CA VAL A 166 -1.17 6.95 30.87
C VAL A 166 0.33 7.00 30.57
N ALA A 167 0.92 5.90 30.08
CA ALA A 167 2.37 5.73 29.97
C ALA A 167 2.94 6.03 28.56
N GLU A 168 4.23 6.36 28.53
CA GLU A 168 5.05 6.53 27.32
C GLU A 168 5.06 5.24 26.45
N PRO A 169 5.01 5.38 25.11
CA PRO A 169 4.67 4.28 24.22
C PRO A 169 5.75 3.19 24.09
N PHE A 170 7.03 3.46 24.39
CA PHE A 170 8.08 2.44 24.38
C PHE A 170 9.35 2.87 25.13
N ARG A 171 10.09 1.90 25.68
CA ARG A 171 11.46 2.13 26.17
C ARG A 171 12.42 2.16 24.99
N ARG A 172 13.37 3.10 24.99
CA ARG A 172 14.41 3.23 23.96
C ARG A 172 15.78 3.13 24.57
N GLU A 173 16.62 2.27 24.02
CA GLU A 173 18.05 2.22 24.36
C GLU A 173 18.80 3.28 23.56
N ILE A 174 19.62 4.08 24.25
CA ILE A 174 20.46 5.11 23.63
C ILE A 174 21.89 4.97 24.15
N THR A 175 22.87 5.24 23.29
CA THR A 175 24.27 5.30 23.71
C THR A 175 24.43 6.41 24.75
N SER A 176 24.87 6.06 25.94
CA SER A 176 25.33 7.04 26.92
C SER A 176 26.85 7.22 26.77
N PRO A 177 27.39 8.45 26.87
CA PRO A 177 28.83 8.65 26.97
C PRO A 177 29.37 7.82 28.14
N ALA A 178 30.56 7.23 27.96
CA ALA A 178 31.25 6.55 29.05
C ALA A 178 31.33 7.51 30.26
N ARG A 179 30.96 7.05 31.45
CA ARG A 179 31.20 7.81 32.68
C ARG A 179 32.70 8.07 32.77
N ASP A 180 33.10 9.34 32.82
CA ASP A 180 34.50 9.71 33.02
C ASP A 180 34.90 9.37 34.45
N ASP A 181 35.52 8.20 34.62
CA ASP A 181 36.04 7.71 35.90
C ASP A 181 37.24 8.54 36.41
N ARG A 182 37.59 9.66 35.73
CA ARG A 182 38.64 10.61 36.14
C ARG A 182 38.13 11.78 37.00
N SER A 183 36.87 11.76 37.41
CA SER A 183 36.40 12.72 38.43
C SER A 183 37.14 12.42 39.75
N PRO A 184 37.92 13.35 40.34
CA PRO A 184 38.63 13.08 41.58
C PRO A 184 37.62 12.73 42.66
N ARG A 185 37.82 11.58 43.34
CA ARG A 185 37.07 11.26 44.55
C ARG A 185 37.25 12.41 45.52
N ALA A 186 36.17 13.13 45.83
CA ALA A 186 36.19 14.15 46.87
C ALA A 186 36.71 13.51 48.15
N ALA A 187 37.82 14.04 48.67
CA ALA A 187 38.37 13.61 49.95
C ALA A 187 37.33 13.90 51.03
N SER A 188 36.87 12.84 51.69
CA SER A 188 36.06 12.93 52.90
C SER A 188 36.84 13.64 53.99
N SER A 189 36.29 14.74 54.51
CA SER A 189 36.66 15.32 55.81
C SER A 189 35.80 14.71 56.91
#